data_AF-A0A935HJG8-F1
#
_entry.id   AF-A0A935HJG8-F1
#
_cell.length_a   1.000
_cell.length_b   1.000
_cell.length_c   1.000
_cell.angle_alpha   90.00
_cell.angle_beta   90.00
_cell.angle_gamma   90.00
#
_symmetry.space_group_name_H-M   'P 1'
#
loop_
_entity.id
_entity.type
_entity.pdbx_description
1 polymer ?
#
loop_
_entity_poly.entity_id
_entity_poly.type
_entity_poly.pdbx_seq_one_letter_code
_entity_poly.pdbx_strand_id
1 'polypeptide(L)'
;MKKTLALFLFISLSSSVFAQSELKVIDRMKDYKKSVKANPENKLSGIKSHLSEVALDLRYADTNNFVGRKMYRGEIRETYLRKPAVLALQKVQEGLAQQNLGLKIWDAYRPYSVTKDFWELIKDDRYVANPARGSYHNRGTAVDLTIIDLKTRKELNMGTGFDNFTDSAHHSFKIFLKKF
;
A
#
# COMPACT_ATOMS: atom_id res chain seq x y z
N MET A 1 53.37 -27.11 7.89
CA MET A 1 52.07 -27.60 7.35
C MET A 1 51.03 -27.59 8.46
N LYS A 2 49.77 -27.31 8.11
CA LYS A 2 48.56 -27.10 8.93
C LYS A 2 48.37 -25.67 9.46
N LYS A 3 47.66 -24.85 8.67
CA LYS A 3 46.96 -23.65 9.14
C LYS A 3 45.52 -24.06 9.44
N THR A 4 45.08 -23.90 10.68
CA THR A 4 43.69 -24.14 11.08
C THR A 4 42.89 -22.88 10.77
N LEU A 5 41.99 -22.95 9.78
CA LEU A 5 41.07 -21.87 9.43
C LEU A 5 39.82 -22.02 10.32
N ALA A 6 39.65 -21.13 11.29
CA ALA A 6 38.43 -21.05 12.08
C ALA A 6 37.33 -20.39 11.22
N LEU A 7 36.33 -21.18 10.83
CA LEU A 7 35.14 -20.72 10.13
C LEU A 7 34.19 -20.08 11.14
N PHE A 8 34.15 -18.74 11.19
CA PHE A 8 33.13 -18.02 11.93
C PHE A 8 31.81 -18.07 11.15
N LEU A 9 30.92 -18.96 11.59
CA LEU A 9 29.55 -19.04 11.11
C LEU A 9 28.74 -17.88 11.73
N PHE A 10 28.71 -16.74 11.05
CA PHE A 10 27.76 -15.67 11.36
C PHE A 10 26.36 -16.10 10.93
N ILE A 11 25.62 -16.74 11.83
CA ILE A 11 24.17 -16.89 11.69
C ILE A 11 23.55 -15.54 12.05
N SER A 12 23.31 -14.69 11.04
CA SER A 12 22.43 -13.53 11.21
C SER A 12 20.99 -14.03 11.28
N LEU A 13 20.52 -14.31 12.49
CA LEU A 13 19.11 -14.58 12.74
C LEU A 13 18.36 -13.24 12.69
N SER A 14 18.06 -12.74 11.49
CA SER A 14 17.18 -11.58 11.28
C SER A 14 15.72 -11.99 11.52
N SER A 15 15.39 -12.23 12.79
CA SER A 15 14.02 -12.47 13.21
C SER A 15 13.30 -11.13 13.39
N SER A 16 12.92 -10.50 12.29
CA SER A 16 11.90 -9.44 12.31
C SER A 16 10.85 -9.69 11.23
N VAL A 17 10.35 -10.93 11.19
CA VAL A 17 8.95 -11.13 10.84
C VAL A 17 8.17 -10.53 12.00
N PHE A 18 7.80 -9.26 11.89
CA PHE A 18 6.71 -8.72 12.71
C PHE A 18 5.51 -9.60 12.38
N ALA A 19 5.26 -10.60 13.22
CA ALA A 19 4.00 -11.33 13.20
C ALA A 19 2.93 -10.27 13.49
N GLN A 20 2.29 -9.83 12.41
CA GLN A 20 1.18 -8.90 12.35
C GLN A 20 -0.01 -9.59 13.02
N SER A 21 0.06 -9.80 14.33
CA SER A 21 -1.05 -10.34 15.12
C SER A 21 -2.28 -9.52 14.79
N GLU A 22 -3.30 -10.23 14.31
CA GLU A 22 -4.39 -9.76 13.45
C GLU A 22 -4.92 -8.38 13.86
N LEU A 23 -4.38 -7.32 13.24
CA LEU A 23 -4.94 -5.98 13.40
C LEU A 23 -6.42 -6.05 13.05
N LYS A 24 -7.30 -5.63 13.97
CA LYS A 24 -8.73 -5.62 13.68
C LYS A 24 -9.09 -4.38 12.86
N VAL A 25 -10.15 -4.48 12.07
CA VAL A 25 -10.79 -3.28 11.52
C VAL A 25 -11.33 -2.46 12.68
N ILE A 26 -11.01 -1.18 12.70
CA ILE A 26 -11.48 -0.23 13.71
C ILE A 26 -12.25 0.87 13.00
N ASP A 27 -13.55 0.94 13.25
CA ASP A 27 -14.46 1.92 12.66
C ASP A 27 -14.94 2.98 13.67
N ARG A 28 -14.58 2.84 14.95
CA ARG A 28 -14.92 3.79 16.02
C ARG A 28 -13.69 4.55 16.53
N MET A 29 -13.81 5.87 16.61
CA MET A 29 -12.75 6.76 17.11
C MET A 29 -12.30 6.43 18.55
N LYS A 30 -13.22 6.01 19.42
CA LYS A 30 -12.91 5.58 20.80
C LYS A 30 -11.95 4.38 20.80
N ASP A 31 -12.25 3.39 19.98
CA ASP A 31 -11.45 2.16 19.87
C ASP A 31 -10.10 2.44 19.20
N TYR A 32 -10.08 3.33 18.20
CA TYR A 32 -8.83 3.80 17.60
C TYR A 32 -7.92 4.46 18.65
N LYS A 33 -8.44 5.43 19.41
CA LYS A 33 -7.67 6.10 20.48
C LYS A 33 -7.16 5.10 21.52
N LYS A 34 -7.98 4.12 21.91
CA LYS A 34 -7.56 3.02 22.80
C LYS A 34 -6.42 2.20 22.19
N SER A 35 -6.52 1.86 20.89
CA SER A 35 -5.50 1.09 20.19
C SER A 35 -4.15 1.81 20.09
N VAL A 36 -4.18 3.14 19.89
CA VAL A 36 -2.97 3.98 19.83
C VAL A 36 -2.35 4.14 21.22
N LYS A 37 -3.17 4.27 22.27
CA LYS A 37 -2.67 4.31 23.66
C LYS A 37 -1.99 3.00 24.05
N ALA A 38 -2.55 1.86 23.61
CA ALA A 38 -2.00 0.54 23.89
C ALA A 38 -0.71 0.26 23.09
N ASN A 39 -0.64 0.71 21.84
CA ASN A 39 0.54 0.60 21.00
C ASN A 39 0.64 1.84 20.10
N PRO A 40 1.60 2.77 20.33
CA PRO A 40 1.76 3.98 19.53
C PRO A 40 2.00 3.74 18.04
N GLU A 41 2.53 2.58 17.65
CA GLU A 41 2.72 2.19 16.24
C GLU A 41 1.38 1.99 15.50
N ASN A 42 0.27 1.91 16.24
CA ASN A 42 -1.06 1.89 15.67
C ASN A 42 -1.54 3.22 15.11
N LYS A 43 -0.84 4.32 15.40
CA LYS A 43 -1.20 5.66 14.94
C LYS A 43 -1.16 5.72 13.42
N LEU A 44 -2.25 6.21 12.83
CA LEU A 44 -2.30 6.65 11.45
C LEU A 44 -1.55 7.99 11.32
N SER A 45 -0.54 7.98 10.47
CA SER A 45 0.26 9.14 10.09
C SER A 45 -0.11 9.56 8.67
N GLY A 46 -0.23 10.87 8.44
CA GLY A 46 -0.43 11.40 7.09
C GLY A 46 0.79 11.13 6.23
N ILE A 47 0.61 10.78 4.96
CA ILE A 47 1.76 10.42 4.13
C ILE A 47 2.64 11.63 3.86
N LYS A 48 2.07 12.82 3.58
CA LYS A 48 2.89 14.02 3.30
C LYS A 48 3.75 14.49 4.47
N SER A 49 3.44 14.12 5.72
CA SER A 49 4.32 14.45 6.84
C SER A 49 5.62 13.64 6.87
N HIS A 50 5.71 12.58 6.07
CA HIS A 50 6.88 11.73 5.92
C HIS A 50 7.47 11.78 4.50
N LEU A 51 6.63 12.03 3.50
CA LEU A 51 7.00 12.12 2.08
C LEU A 51 6.39 13.41 1.50
N SER A 52 7.04 14.57 1.69
CA SER A 52 6.44 15.87 1.32
C SER A 52 6.10 16.00 -0.18
N GLU A 53 6.98 15.48 -1.04
CA GLU A 53 6.86 15.59 -2.51
C GLU A 53 6.13 14.41 -3.17
N VAL A 54 5.52 13.52 -2.37
CA VAL A 54 4.81 12.35 -2.90
C VAL A 54 3.65 12.81 -3.80
N ALA A 55 3.51 12.19 -4.96
CA ALA A 55 2.36 12.45 -5.81
C ALA A 55 1.13 11.73 -5.24
N LEU A 56 0.03 12.46 -5.06
CA LEU A 56 -1.24 11.85 -4.68
C LEU A 56 -2.22 11.97 -5.84
N ASP A 57 -2.81 10.86 -6.20
CA ASP A 57 -3.88 10.74 -7.20
C ASP A 57 -4.92 9.78 -6.62
N LEU A 58 -5.60 10.24 -5.56
CA LEU A 58 -6.45 9.40 -4.72
C LEU A 58 -7.71 8.98 -5.50
N ARG A 59 -7.65 7.85 -6.20
CA ARG A 59 -8.62 7.43 -7.23
C ARG A 59 -10.04 7.30 -6.71
N TYR A 60 -10.20 6.86 -5.47
CA TYR A 60 -11.51 6.72 -4.82
C TYR A 60 -12.08 8.02 -4.22
N ALA A 61 -11.29 9.10 -4.20
CA ALA A 61 -11.77 10.45 -3.88
C ALA A 61 -12.31 11.20 -5.11
N ASP A 62 -12.11 10.67 -6.31
CA ASP A 62 -12.61 11.23 -7.57
C ASP A 62 -13.45 10.20 -8.34
N THR A 63 -13.85 10.52 -9.58
CA THR A 63 -14.59 9.63 -10.49
C THR A 63 -13.69 8.73 -11.33
N ASN A 64 -12.37 8.97 -11.31
CA ASN A 64 -11.38 8.17 -12.02
C ASN A 64 -11.06 6.87 -11.24
N ASN A 65 -12.03 5.97 -11.16
CA ASN A 65 -11.91 4.64 -10.58
C ASN A 65 -12.90 3.69 -11.24
N PHE A 66 -12.78 2.38 -10.96
CA PHE A 66 -13.63 1.36 -11.60
C PHE A 66 -15.13 1.51 -11.34
N VAL A 67 -15.54 2.22 -10.28
CA VAL A 67 -16.96 2.48 -9.97
C VAL A 67 -17.49 3.70 -10.74
N GLY A 68 -16.62 4.56 -11.26
CA GLY A 68 -17.01 5.76 -12.01
C GLY A 68 -17.63 6.88 -11.16
N ARG A 69 -17.55 6.79 -9.83
CA ARG A 69 -18.08 7.80 -8.89
C ARG A 69 -17.17 7.96 -7.68
N LYS A 70 -17.33 9.08 -6.96
CA LYS A 70 -16.61 9.32 -5.71
C LYS A 70 -17.07 8.34 -4.64
N MET A 71 -16.12 7.63 -4.04
CA MET A 71 -16.37 6.66 -2.97
C MET A 71 -16.01 7.23 -1.60
N TYR A 72 -15.01 8.10 -1.53
CA TYR A 72 -14.67 8.83 -0.33
C TYR A 72 -15.56 10.08 -0.19
N ARG A 73 -15.99 10.33 1.03
CA ARG A 73 -16.87 11.46 1.36
C ARG A 73 -16.03 12.69 1.71
N GLY A 74 -16.40 13.84 1.15
CA GLY A 74 -15.73 15.13 1.39
C GLY A 74 -14.54 15.39 0.47
N GLU A 75 -13.84 16.50 0.72
CA GLU A 75 -12.61 16.83 0.00
C GLU A 75 -11.41 16.11 0.60
N ILE A 76 -10.93 15.07 -0.08
CA ILE A 76 -9.76 14.30 0.36
C ILE A 76 -8.53 14.76 -0.41
N ARG A 77 -7.54 15.29 0.31
CA ARG A 77 -6.26 15.80 -0.26
C ARG A 77 -5.01 15.16 0.35
N GLU A 78 -5.23 14.17 1.20
CA GLU A 78 -4.23 13.43 1.97
C GLU A 78 -4.72 12.00 2.21
N THR A 79 -3.80 11.08 2.46
CA THR A 79 -4.11 9.74 2.92
C THR A 79 -3.21 9.33 4.07
N TYR A 80 -3.47 8.17 4.66
CA TYR A 80 -2.85 7.76 5.91
C TYR A 80 -2.37 6.32 5.85
N LEU A 81 -1.27 6.07 6.57
CA LEU A 81 -0.75 4.74 6.84
C LEU A 81 -0.41 4.65 8.34
N ARG A 82 -0.39 3.45 8.90
CA ARG A 82 0.17 3.25 10.23
C ARG A 82 1.65 3.62 10.24
N LYS A 83 2.13 4.07 11.38
CA LYS A 83 3.50 4.57 11.55
C LYS A 83 4.58 3.62 11.00
N PRO A 84 4.59 2.30 11.26
CA PRO A 84 5.58 1.41 10.63
C PRO A 84 5.50 1.37 9.10
N ALA A 85 4.29 1.37 8.55
CA ALA A 85 4.06 1.30 7.11
C ALA A 85 4.50 2.58 6.39
N VAL A 86 4.21 3.76 6.94
CA VAL A 86 4.67 5.03 6.34
C VAL A 86 6.19 5.17 6.41
N LEU A 87 6.83 4.71 7.49
CA LEU A 87 8.29 4.72 7.62
C LEU A 87 8.95 3.75 6.64
N ALA A 88 8.34 2.59 6.38
CA ALA A 88 8.80 1.68 5.33
C ALA A 88 8.65 2.31 3.94
N LEU A 89 7.52 2.95 3.66
CA LEU A 89 7.26 3.63 2.39
C LEU A 89 8.24 4.79 2.15
N GLN A 90 8.59 5.53 3.21
CA GLN A 90 9.60 6.58 3.16
C GLN A 90 10.95 6.04 2.67
N LYS A 91 11.42 4.90 3.23
CA LYS A 91 12.67 4.27 2.79
C LYS A 91 12.64 3.84 1.32
N VAL A 92 11.48 3.36 0.83
CA VAL A 92 11.29 3.03 -0.59
C VAL A 92 11.41 4.30 -1.45
N GLN A 93 10.76 5.39 -1.05
CA GLN A 93 10.86 6.67 -1.74
C GLN A 93 12.30 7.22 -1.77
N GLU A 94 13.05 7.09 -0.67
CA GLU A 94 14.46 7.48 -0.58
C GLU A 94 15.32 6.70 -1.58
N GLY A 95 15.11 5.37 -1.70
CA GLY A 95 15.83 4.53 -2.67
C GLY A 95 15.47 4.84 -4.12
N LEU A 96 14.20 5.12 -4.42
CA LEU A 96 13.75 5.50 -5.76
C LEU A 96 14.30 6.87 -6.18
N ALA A 97 14.39 7.82 -5.25
CA ALA A 97 14.88 9.17 -5.54
C ALA A 97 16.32 9.17 -6.06
N GLN A 98 17.16 8.23 -5.61
CA GLN A 98 18.52 8.03 -6.13
C GLN A 98 18.58 7.71 -7.62
N GLN A 99 17.46 7.28 -8.21
CA GLN A 99 17.32 6.91 -9.62
C GLN A 99 16.44 7.90 -10.41
N ASN A 100 16.18 9.10 -9.86
CA ASN A 100 15.23 10.07 -10.43
C ASN A 100 13.78 9.53 -10.51
N LEU A 101 13.43 8.60 -9.63
CA LEU A 101 12.11 7.98 -9.55
C LEU A 101 11.38 8.38 -8.26
N GLY A 102 10.05 8.39 -8.30
CA GLY A 102 9.22 8.69 -7.14
C GLY A 102 7.94 7.89 -7.12
N LEU A 103 7.24 7.96 -5.98
CA LEU A 103 5.97 7.28 -5.79
C LEU A 103 4.80 8.20 -6.17
N LYS A 104 3.79 7.60 -6.81
CA LYS A 104 2.44 8.15 -6.89
C LYS A 104 1.48 7.18 -6.19
N ILE A 105 0.69 7.70 -5.26
CA ILE A 105 -0.23 6.90 -4.46
C ILE A 105 -1.65 7.08 -4.98
N TRP A 106 -2.29 5.94 -5.26
CA TRP A 106 -3.68 5.85 -5.71
C TRP A 106 -4.65 5.54 -4.57
N ASP A 107 -4.24 4.71 -3.61
CA ASP A 107 -5.01 4.47 -2.39
C ASP A 107 -4.11 4.07 -1.21
N ALA A 108 -4.56 4.32 0.02
CA ALA A 108 -3.91 3.79 1.24
C ALA A 108 -4.97 3.49 2.30
N TYR A 109 -5.12 4.30 3.36
CA TYR A 109 -6.23 4.09 4.29
C TYR A 109 -7.58 4.23 3.59
N ARG A 110 -8.34 3.13 3.58
CA ARG A 110 -9.70 3.06 3.02
C ARG A 110 -10.71 2.94 4.16
N PRO A 111 -11.73 3.81 4.24
CA PRO A 111 -12.82 3.64 5.19
C PRO A 111 -13.53 2.29 5.00
N TYR A 112 -13.90 1.61 6.09
CA TYR A 112 -14.52 0.29 6.02
C TYR A 112 -15.85 0.26 5.25
N SER A 113 -16.61 1.37 5.28
CA SER A 113 -17.82 1.51 4.47
C SER A 113 -17.56 1.31 2.97
N VAL A 114 -16.42 1.79 2.47
CA VAL A 114 -16.06 1.68 1.05
C VAL A 114 -15.70 0.23 0.69
N THR A 115 -15.05 -0.51 1.59
CA THR A 115 -14.83 -1.95 1.39
C THR A 115 -16.16 -2.70 1.24
N LYS A 116 -17.17 -2.34 2.04
CA LYS A 116 -18.52 -2.92 1.92
C LYS A 116 -19.16 -2.56 0.58
N ASP A 117 -19.07 -1.29 0.18
CA ASP A 117 -19.63 -0.83 -1.10
C ASP A 117 -18.96 -1.54 -2.29
N PHE A 118 -17.64 -1.72 -2.27
CA PHE A 118 -16.91 -2.48 -3.30
C PHE A 118 -17.32 -3.94 -3.35
N TRP A 119 -17.46 -4.58 -2.18
CA TRP A 119 -17.89 -5.96 -2.10
C TRP A 119 -19.29 -6.16 -2.70
N GLU A 120 -20.24 -5.27 -2.43
CA GLU A 120 -21.59 -5.39 -3.00
C GLU A 120 -21.62 -5.28 -4.52
N LEU A 121 -20.66 -4.56 -5.11
CA LEU A 121 -20.56 -4.40 -6.57
C LEU A 121 -19.90 -5.59 -7.27
N ILE A 122 -18.83 -6.13 -6.68
CA ILE A 122 -17.96 -7.10 -7.35
C ILE A 122 -18.20 -8.54 -6.85
N LYS A 123 -18.43 -8.73 -5.55
CA LYS A 123 -18.66 -10.03 -4.89
C LYS A 123 -17.62 -11.12 -5.23
N ASP A 124 -16.38 -10.72 -5.45
CA ASP A 124 -15.25 -11.57 -5.80
C ASP A 124 -14.02 -11.20 -4.97
N ASP A 125 -13.57 -12.13 -4.13
CA ASP A 125 -12.48 -11.90 -3.17
C ASP A 125 -11.08 -11.87 -3.80
N ARG A 126 -10.98 -12.23 -5.08
CA ARG A 126 -9.76 -12.06 -5.88
C ARG A 126 -9.45 -10.59 -6.16
N TYR A 127 -10.49 -9.75 -6.22
CA TYR A 127 -10.39 -8.36 -6.66
C TYR A 127 -10.73 -7.35 -5.56
N VAL A 128 -11.68 -7.68 -4.68
CA VAL A 128 -12.08 -6.81 -3.57
C VAL A 128 -12.13 -7.57 -2.26
N ALA A 129 -11.63 -6.97 -1.18
CA ALA A 129 -11.58 -7.66 0.12
C ALA A 129 -12.99 -7.99 0.64
N ASN A 130 -13.21 -9.25 1.03
CA ASN A 130 -14.44 -9.65 1.72
C ASN A 130 -14.58 -8.89 3.06
N PRO A 131 -15.66 -8.12 3.27
CA PRO A 131 -15.86 -7.32 4.48
C PRO A 131 -15.82 -8.14 5.77
N ALA A 132 -16.23 -9.41 5.75
CA ALA A 132 -16.17 -10.30 6.92
C ALA A 132 -14.75 -10.43 7.49
N ARG A 133 -13.72 -10.29 6.64
CA ARG A 133 -12.31 -10.30 7.02
C ARG A 133 -11.70 -8.90 7.06
N GLY A 134 -12.34 -7.94 6.39
CA GLY A 134 -11.84 -6.58 6.21
C GLY A 134 -10.60 -6.50 5.32
N SER A 135 -10.21 -5.29 4.92
CA SER A 135 -9.04 -5.03 4.07
C SER A 135 -7.81 -4.61 4.87
N TYR A 136 -6.60 -4.87 4.36
CA TYR A 136 -5.37 -4.24 4.87
C TYR A 136 -5.40 -2.71 4.72
N HIS A 137 -6.13 -2.19 3.74
CA HIS A 137 -6.38 -0.75 3.61
C HIS A 137 -7.18 -0.20 4.80
N ASN A 138 -8.17 -0.94 5.32
CA ASN A 138 -8.93 -0.53 6.52
C ASN A 138 -8.04 -0.52 7.77
N ARG A 139 -6.95 -1.28 7.74
CA ARG A 139 -5.96 -1.35 8.81
C ARG A 139 -4.84 -0.33 8.63
N GLY A 140 -4.80 0.43 7.52
CA GLY A 140 -3.72 1.38 7.24
C GLY A 140 -2.36 0.70 7.03
N THR A 141 -2.34 -0.53 6.53
CA THR A 141 -1.11 -1.29 6.29
C THR A 141 -0.93 -1.71 4.83
N ALA A 142 -1.76 -1.19 3.93
CA ALA A 142 -1.64 -1.40 2.49
C ALA A 142 -1.70 -0.06 1.76
N VAL A 143 -1.04 -0.01 0.62
CA VAL A 143 -0.94 1.15 -0.26
C VAL A 143 -0.98 0.65 -1.70
N ASP A 144 -1.82 1.27 -2.53
CA ASP A 144 -1.84 1.08 -3.97
C ASP A 144 -1.08 2.25 -4.60
N LEU A 145 -0.05 1.94 -5.38
CA LEU A 145 0.87 2.94 -5.89
C LEU A 145 1.43 2.55 -7.26
N THR A 146 2.03 3.55 -7.91
CA THR A 146 2.90 3.37 -9.08
C THR A 146 4.18 4.18 -8.89
N ILE A 147 5.12 3.99 -9.83
CA ILE A 147 6.36 4.75 -9.89
C ILE A 147 6.23 5.79 -10.99
N ILE A 148 6.76 6.98 -10.73
CA ILE A 148 6.85 8.09 -11.67
C ILE A 148 8.30 8.48 -11.89
N ASP A 149 8.60 9.03 -13.06
CA ASP A 149 9.82 9.81 -13.27
C ASP A 149 9.66 11.17 -12.57
N LEU A 150 10.61 11.56 -11.72
CA LEU A 150 10.51 12.77 -10.91
C LEU A 150 10.60 14.05 -11.74
N LYS A 151 11.29 14.01 -12.86
CA LYS A 151 11.51 15.18 -13.73
C LYS A 151 10.26 15.51 -14.56
N THR A 152 9.64 14.49 -15.12
CA THR A 152 8.51 14.60 -16.04
C THR A 152 7.16 14.38 -15.36
N ARG A 153 7.16 13.81 -14.15
CA ARG A 153 5.97 13.40 -13.39
C ARG A 153 5.12 12.34 -14.10
N LYS A 154 5.65 11.73 -15.16
CA LYS A 154 4.98 10.66 -15.91
C LYS A 154 5.11 9.33 -15.17
N GLU A 155 4.03 8.56 -15.16
CA GLU A 155 4.02 7.19 -14.66
C GLU A 155 4.89 6.29 -15.53
N LEU A 156 5.68 5.42 -14.90
CA LEU A 156 6.31 4.33 -15.60
C LEU A 156 5.24 3.35 -16.08
N ASN A 157 5.50 2.71 -17.22
CA ASN A 157 4.59 1.71 -17.76
C ASN A 157 4.67 0.42 -16.92
N MET A 158 3.64 0.18 -16.09
CA MET A 158 3.50 -1.02 -15.27
C MET A 158 2.76 -2.17 -15.99
N GLY A 159 2.46 -2.01 -17.28
CA GLY A 159 1.68 -2.96 -18.08
C GLY A 159 0.18 -2.65 -18.07
N THR A 160 -0.41 -2.47 -16.89
CA THR A 160 -1.83 -2.12 -16.72
C THR A 160 -2.03 -0.84 -15.92
N GLY A 161 -3.20 -0.23 -16.07
CA GLY A 161 -3.65 0.83 -15.18
C GLY A 161 -4.13 0.30 -13.81
N PHE A 162 -4.44 1.24 -12.93
CA PHE A 162 -5.06 0.98 -11.62
C PHE A 162 -6.41 0.24 -11.76
N ASP A 163 -6.70 -0.65 -10.81
CA ASP A 163 -7.93 -1.47 -10.75
C ASP A 163 -8.25 -2.23 -12.06
N ASN A 164 -7.22 -2.71 -12.76
CA ASN A 164 -7.40 -3.67 -13.84
C ASN A 164 -7.67 -5.06 -13.27
N PHE A 165 -8.93 -5.50 -13.31
CA PHE A 165 -9.38 -6.80 -12.80
C PHE A 165 -9.23 -7.94 -13.82
N THR A 166 -8.15 -7.94 -14.59
CA THR A 166 -7.80 -9.04 -15.51
C THR A 166 -6.49 -9.68 -15.10
N ASP A 167 -6.23 -10.90 -15.57
CA ASP A 167 -4.99 -11.62 -15.29
C ASP A 167 -3.74 -10.84 -15.70
N SER A 168 -3.86 -9.88 -16.62
CA SER A 168 -2.76 -9.03 -17.06
C SER A 168 -2.18 -8.12 -15.96
N ALA A 169 -2.94 -7.88 -14.89
CA ALA A 169 -2.50 -7.10 -13.73
C ALA A 169 -1.75 -7.93 -12.68
N HIS A 170 -1.70 -9.26 -12.84
CA HIS A 170 -0.95 -10.11 -11.91
C HIS A 170 0.56 -9.88 -12.08
N HIS A 171 1.28 -9.80 -10.96
CA HIS A 171 2.72 -9.58 -10.96
C HIS A 171 3.53 -10.66 -11.72
N SER A 172 2.94 -11.84 -11.91
CA SER A 172 3.54 -12.98 -12.62
C SER A 172 3.09 -13.09 -14.08
N PHE A 173 2.24 -12.17 -14.56
CA PHE A 173 1.74 -12.19 -15.93
C PHE A 173 2.89 -12.06 -16.93
N LYS A 174 2.93 -12.98 -17.90
CA LYS A 174 3.89 -12.96 -19.00
C LYS A 174 3.14 -12.68 -20.28
N ILE A 175 3.53 -11.61 -20.97
CA ILE A 175 3.09 -11.40 -22.35
C ILE A 175 3.75 -12.50 -23.20
N PHE A 176 2.97 -13.50 -23.60
CA PHE A 176 3.38 -14.40 -24.67
C PHE A 176 3.35 -13.60 -25.97
N LEU A 177 4.47 -12.96 -26.30
CA LEU A 177 4.72 -12.52 -27.67
C LEU A 177 4.78 -13.80 -28.50
N LYS A 178 3.68 -14.15 -29.18
CA LYS A 178 3.77 -15.00 -30.37
C LYS A 178 4.70 -14.24 -31.32
N LYS A 179 5.93 -14.75 -31.48
CA LYS A 179 6.79 -14.39 -32.59
C LYS A 179 5.96 -14.60 -33.86
N PHE A 180 5.60 -13.50 -34.53
CA PHE A 180 5.28 -13.51 -35.94
C PHE A 180 6.61 -13.43 -36.70
#